data_AF-A0A3D5NXI5-F1
#
_entry.id   AF-A0A3D5NXI5-F1
#
_cell.length_a   1.000
_cell.length_b   1.000
_cell.length_c   1.000
_cell.angle_alpha   90.00
_cell.angle_beta   90.00
_cell.angle_gamma   90.00
#
_symmetry.space_group_name_H-M   'P 1'
#
loop_
_entity.id
_entity.type
_entity.pdbx_description
1 polymer ?
#
loop_
_entity_poly.entity_id
_entity_poly.type
_entity_poly.pdbx_seq_one_letter_code
_entity_poly.pdbx_strand_id
1 'polypeptide(L)'
;MPDQFLDTAINRLIYLETKMGTQVQHQIMPPFNKSFHDTISIQETAKEIAAFIGMDTFTFIVSFTKQKEKVGGHIDLSNSGKNVFIEIDENSLDFPEAICATLCHEICHKWLQKNHLELPVERENEILTDIATIFLGLGKVMLNGSKTSAVKEKMTSEGTRTTTRTL
;
A
#
# COMPACT_ATOMS: atom_id res chain seq x y z
N MET A 1 -10.54 10.62 21.60
CA MET A 1 -11.81 9.90 21.81
C MET A 1 -11.85 8.75 20.82
N PRO A 2 -11.58 7.51 21.25
CA PRO A 2 -11.58 6.32 20.39
C PRO A 2 -12.88 6.17 19.56
N ASP A 3 -14.00 6.58 20.15
CA ASP A 3 -15.34 6.48 19.55
C ASP A 3 -15.47 7.27 18.24
N GLN A 4 -14.87 8.46 18.15
CA GLN A 4 -14.95 9.29 16.94
C GLN A 4 -14.18 8.67 15.76
N PHE A 5 -13.08 7.96 16.02
CA PHE A 5 -12.34 7.25 14.98
C PHE A 5 -13.12 6.02 14.50
N LEU A 6 -13.70 5.26 15.44
CA LEU A 6 -14.51 4.10 15.11
C LEU A 6 -15.72 4.49 14.25
N ASP A 7 -16.43 5.55 14.64
CA ASP A 7 -17.56 6.09 13.85
C ASP A 7 -17.11 6.51 12.46
N THR A 8 -15.94 7.15 12.34
CA THR A 8 -15.37 7.52 11.04
C THR A 8 -15.11 6.29 10.19
N ALA A 9 -14.41 5.29 10.72
CA ALA A 9 -14.09 4.05 10.00
C ALA A 9 -15.35 3.31 9.53
N ILE A 10 -16.35 3.17 10.40
CA ILE A 10 -17.65 2.53 10.07
C ILE A 10 -18.35 3.32 8.96
N ASN A 11 -18.42 4.65 9.08
CA ASN A 11 -19.07 5.49 8.06
C ASN A 11 -18.37 5.41 6.70
N ARG A 12 -17.03 5.32 6.66
CA ARG A 12 -16.26 5.14 5.42
C ARG A 12 -16.51 3.76 4.81
N LEU A 13 -16.59 2.71 5.63
CA LEU A 13 -16.91 1.36 5.16
C LEU A 13 -18.34 1.29 4.59
N ILE A 14 -19.33 1.87 5.27
CA ILE A 14 -20.72 1.96 4.77
C ILE A 14 -20.77 2.74 3.46
N TYR A 15 -20.02 3.84 3.35
CA TYR A 15 -19.92 4.61 2.11
C TYR A 15 -19.40 3.77 0.94
N LEU A 16 -18.31 3.03 1.14
CA LEU A 16 -17.73 2.15 0.12
C LEU A 16 -18.69 1.01 -0.26
N GLU A 17 -19.29 0.34 0.72
CA GLU A 17 -20.25 -0.75 0.48
C GLU A 17 -21.46 -0.25 -0.31
N THR A 18 -21.99 0.92 0.04
CA THR A 18 -23.14 1.52 -0.65
C THR A 18 -22.83 1.84 -2.12
N LYS A 19 -21.59 2.26 -2.43
CA LYS A 19 -21.19 2.68 -3.78
C LYS A 19 -20.70 1.52 -4.64
N MET A 20 -19.96 0.59 -4.04
CA MET A 20 -19.15 -0.39 -4.77
C MET A 20 -19.35 -1.83 -4.29
N GLY A 21 -20.16 -2.11 -3.27
CA GLY A 21 -20.28 -3.44 -2.65
C GLY A 21 -20.62 -4.57 -3.64
N THR A 22 -21.41 -4.29 -4.68
CA THR A 22 -21.76 -5.28 -5.73
C THR A 22 -20.69 -5.46 -6.79
N GLN A 23 -19.66 -4.62 -6.81
CA GLN A 23 -18.59 -4.59 -7.82
C GLN A 23 -17.26 -5.16 -7.28
N VAL A 24 -17.19 -5.44 -5.97
CA VAL A 24 -15.99 -5.99 -5.32
C VAL A 24 -16.18 -7.48 -5.06
N GLN A 25 -15.09 -8.24 -5.16
CA GLN A 25 -15.11 -9.70 -5.05
C GLN A 25 -15.21 -10.21 -3.60
N HIS A 26 -15.00 -9.33 -2.60
CA HIS A 26 -14.96 -9.65 -1.17
C HIS A 26 -14.03 -10.81 -0.81
N GLN A 27 -12.95 -10.97 -1.59
CA GLN A 27 -11.89 -11.94 -1.31
C GLN A 27 -10.82 -11.30 -0.44
N ILE A 28 -10.10 -12.10 0.34
CA ILE A 28 -8.97 -11.64 1.13
C ILE A 28 -7.68 -12.02 0.42
N MET A 29 -6.84 -11.04 0.13
CA MET A 29 -5.54 -11.30 -0.47
C MET A 29 -4.67 -12.07 0.54
N PRO A 30 -4.03 -13.18 0.13
CA PRO A 30 -3.06 -13.85 1.00
C PRO A 30 -1.88 -12.89 1.30
N PRO A 31 -1.22 -13.05 2.45
CA PRO A 31 -0.05 -12.24 2.76
C PRO A 31 1.07 -12.50 1.73
N PHE A 32 1.76 -11.43 1.31
CA PHE A 32 2.99 -11.58 0.55
C PHE A 32 4.08 -12.13 1.46
N ASN A 33 4.65 -13.26 1.07
CA ASN A 33 5.91 -13.76 1.62
C ASN A 33 6.96 -13.73 0.50
N LYS A 34 7.20 -12.53 -0.03
CA LYS A 34 8.16 -12.30 -1.12
C LYS A 34 9.34 -11.52 -0.58
N SER A 35 10.55 -12.00 -0.87
CA SER A 35 11.75 -11.18 -0.79
C SER A 35 11.89 -10.40 -2.09
N PHE A 36 12.03 -9.08 -2.00
CA PHE A 36 12.33 -8.25 -3.16
C PHE A 36 13.83 -8.30 -3.43
N HIS A 37 14.20 -8.81 -4.61
CA HIS A 37 15.59 -8.95 -5.03
C HIS A 37 15.98 -7.90 -6.07
N ASP A 38 14.99 -7.26 -6.71
CA ASP A 38 15.15 -6.26 -7.75
C ASP A 38 13.88 -5.41 -7.92
N THR A 39 13.94 -4.40 -8.78
CA THR A 39 12.77 -3.59 -9.12
C THR A 39 11.70 -4.38 -9.88
N ILE A 40 12.06 -5.44 -10.62
CA ILE A 40 11.11 -6.23 -11.42
C ILE A 40 10.10 -6.92 -10.50
N SER A 41 10.58 -7.60 -9.46
CA SER A 41 9.74 -8.26 -8.45
C SER A 41 8.76 -7.29 -7.76
N ILE A 42 9.14 -6.03 -7.60
CA ILE A 42 8.28 -4.97 -7.04
C ILE A 42 7.18 -4.56 -8.04
N GLN A 43 7.53 -4.38 -9.33
CA GLN A 43 6.56 -4.10 -10.39
C GLN A 43 5.56 -5.25 -10.55
N GLU A 44 6.03 -6.50 -10.48
CA GLU A 44 5.16 -7.68 -10.54
C GLU A 44 4.18 -7.72 -9.36
N THR A 45 4.64 -7.38 -8.16
CA THR A 45 3.77 -7.27 -6.98
C THR A 45 2.74 -6.15 -7.14
N ALA A 46 3.12 -4.97 -7.65
CA ALA A 46 2.17 -3.90 -7.94
C ALA A 46 1.09 -4.37 -8.94
N LYS A 47 1.49 -5.10 -9.99
CA LYS A 47 0.57 -5.69 -10.97
C LYS A 47 -0.35 -6.74 -10.35
N GLU A 48 0.15 -7.57 -9.45
CA GLU A 48 -0.64 -8.59 -8.74
C GLU A 48 -1.71 -7.95 -7.84
N ILE A 49 -1.33 -6.93 -7.07
CA ILE A 49 -2.26 -6.14 -6.24
C ILE A 49 -3.32 -5.47 -7.12
N ALA A 50 -2.91 -4.82 -8.20
CA ALA A 50 -3.83 -4.16 -9.12
C ALA A 50 -4.83 -5.14 -9.73
N ALA A 51 -4.37 -6.30 -10.21
CA ALA A 51 -5.25 -7.32 -10.76
C ALA A 51 -6.25 -7.86 -9.71
N PHE A 52 -5.79 -8.07 -8.47
CA PHE A 52 -6.63 -8.55 -7.38
C PHE A 52 -7.84 -7.63 -7.13
N ILE A 53 -7.65 -6.31 -7.24
CA ILE A 53 -8.73 -5.32 -7.02
C ILE A 53 -9.42 -4.83 -8.31
N GLY A 54 -9.20 -5.48 -9.46
CA GLY A 54 -9.85 -5.12 -10.73
C GLY A 54 -9.29 -3.85 -11.41
N MET A 55 -7.99 -3.61 -11.24
CA MET A 55 -7.21 -2.51 -11.82
C MET A 55 -6.19 -3.00 -12.87
N ASP A 56 -6.38 -4.19 -13.43
CA ASP A 56 -5.50 -4.84 -14.42
C ASP A 56 -5.33 -4.05 -15.74
N THR A 57 -6.26 -3.14 -16.02
CA THR A 57 -6.19 -2.22 -17.17
C THR A 57 -5.22 -1.05 -16.98
N PHE A 58 -4.70 -0.85 -15.76
CA PHE A 58 -3.68 0.15 -15.44
C PHE A 58 -2.30 -0.48 -15.35
N THR A 59 -1.28 0.28 -15.76
CA THR A 59 0.13 -0.08 -15.59
C THR A 59 0.73 0.82 -14.51
N PHE A 60 1.01 0.24 -13.35
CA PHE A 60 1.69 0.92 -12.27
C PHE A 60 3.20 0.85 -12.50
N ILE A 61 3.87 2.00 -12.48
CA ILE A 61 5.31 2.14 -12.70
C ILE A 61 5.91 2.62 -11.38
N VAL A 62 6.53 1.69 -10.67
CA VAL A 62 7.17 1.94 -9.37
C VAL A 62 8.61 2.44 -9.54
N SER A 63 8.96 3.51 -8.86
CA SER A 63 10.33 4.03 -8.74
C SER A 63 10.69 4.27 -7.27
N PHE A 64 11.99 4.41 -6.99
CA PHE A 64 12.49 4.72 -5.65
C PHE A 64 13.14 6.09 -5.66
N THR A 65 12.81 6.90 -4.65
CA THR A 65 13.38 8.23 -4.49
C THR A 65 13.48 8.56 -3.00
N LYS A 66 14.29 9.55 -2.67
CA LYS A 66 14.35 10.05 -1.30
C LYS A 66 13.09 10.89 -1.03
N GLN A 67 12.24 10.43 -0.13
CA GLN A 67 11.05 11.16 0.27
C GLN A 67 11.31 12.10 1.46
N LYS A 68 10.33 12.95 1.77
CA LYS A 68 10.32 13.70 3.03
C LYS A 68 10.22 12.73 4.21
N GLU A 69 10.76 13.12 5.35
CA GLU A 69 10.64 12.33 6.59
C GLU A 69 9.18 11.93 6.85
N LYS A 70 8.94 10.63 7.07
CA LYS A 70 7.63 10.00 7.34
C LYS A 70 6.67 9.87 6.15
N VAL A 71 7.16 10.02 4.92
CA VAL A 71 6.38 9.70 3.71
C VAL A 71 6.90 8.36 3.16
N GLY A 72 6.07 7.31 3.21
CA GLY A 72 6.47 5.97 2.74
C GLY A 72 6.43 5.83 1.21
N GLY A 73 5.54 6.57 0.56
CA GLY A 73 5.42 6.65 -0.89
C GLY A 73 4.49 7.78 -1.34
N HIS A 74 4.35 7.92 -2.65
CA HIS A 74 3.48 8.89 -3.30
C HIS A 74 3.05 8.38 -4.68
N ILE A 75 1.80 8.63 -5.05
CA ILE A 75 1.25 8.31 -6.38
C ILE A 75 0.90 9.57 -7.18
N ASP A 76 1.30 9.58 -8.45
CA ASP A 76 0.88 10.63 -9.39
C ASP A 76 -0.51 10.32 -9.97
N LEU A 77 -1.49 11.06 -9.48
CA LEU A 77 -2.89 11.01 -9.89
C LEU A 77 -3.26 12.07 -10.95
N SER A 78 -2.33 12.94 -11.34
CA SER A 78 -2.60 14.00 -12.33
C SER A 78 -2.83 13.43 -13.74
N ASN A 79 -2.30 12.23 -13.99
CA ASN A 79 -2.43 11.55 -15.27
C ASN A 79 -3.77 10.82 -15.41
N SER A 80 -4.53 11.19 -16.44
CA SER A 80 -5.77 10.50 -16.84
C SER A 80 -5.53 9.23 -17.67
N GLY A 81 -4.28 8.95 -18.03
CA GLY A 81 -3.88 7.76 -18.76
C GLY A 81 -3.87 6.48 -17.93
N LYS A 82 -3.53 5.38 -18.60
CA LYS A 82 -3.42 4.03 -17.99
C LYS A 82 -2.10 3.82 -17.24
N ASN A 83 -1.10 4.66 -17.50
CA ASN A 83 0.19 4.59 -16.81
C ASN A 83 0.14 5.45 -15.55
N VAL A 84 0.43 4.85 -14.41
CA VAL A 84 0.32 5.48 -13.09
C VAL A 84 1.66 5.32 -12.39
N PHE A 85 2.24 6.41 -11.92
CA PHE A 85 3.57 6.39 -11.32
C PHE A 85 3.46 6.36 -9.80
N ILE A 86 4.21 5.45 -9.18
CA ILE A 86 4.31 5.35 -7.72
C ILE A 86 5.78 5.53 -7.35
N GLU A 87 6.07 6.51 -6.50
CA GLU A 87 7.37 6.71 -5.91
C GLU A 87 7.38 6.14 -4.49
N ILE A 88 8.35 5.29 -4.16
CA ILE A 88 8.52 4.72 -2.81
C ILE A 88 9.80 5.28 -2.20
N ASP A 89 9.79 5.51 -0.89
CA ASP A 89 10.98 5.94 -0.18
C ASP A 89 12.09 4.88 -0.23
N GLU A 90 13.31 5.31 -0.56
CA GLU A 90 14.47 4.42 -0.68
C GLU A 90 14.83 3.69 0.63
N ASN A 91 14.47 4.22 1.80
CA ASN A 91 14.73 3.55 3.09
C ASN A 91 13.84 2.33 3.29
N SER A 92 12.72 2.22 2.55
CA SER A 92 11.81 1.07 2.59
C SER A 92 12.38 -0.17 1.89
N LEU A 93 13.49 -0.05 1.14
CA LEU A 93 14.14 -1.18 0.45
C LEU A 93 14.56 -2.32 1.39
N ASP A 94 14.81 -2.00 2.66
CA ASP A 94 15.17 -2.99 3.69
C ASP A 94 13.93 -3.72 4.26
N PHE A 95 12.71 -3.33 3.89
CA PHE A 95 11.45 -3.76 4.52
C PHE A 95 10.39 -4.16 3.46
N PRO A 96 10.45 -5.39 2.93
CA PRO A 96 9.55 -5.85 1.86
C PRO A 96 8.06 -5.73 2.19
N GLU A 97 7.67 -5.97 3.44
CA GLU A 97 6.28 -5.86 3.87
C GLU A 97 5.82 -4.40 3.89
N ALA A 98 6.72 -3.46 4.21
CA ALA A 98 6.41 -2.03 4.15
C ALA A 98 6.20 -1.58 2.70
N ILE A 99 7.05 -2.03 1.76
CA ILE A 99 6.86 -1.79 0.32
C ILE A 99 5.50 -2.31 -0.14
N CYS A 100 5.13 -3.54 0.23
CA CYS A 100 3.83 -4.10 -0.13
C CYS A 100 2.67 -3.25 0.41
N ALA A 101 2.75 -2.80 1.66
CA ALA A 101 1.73 -1.95 2.26
C ALA A 101 1.64 -0.58 1.55
N THR A 102 2.77 0.05 1.24
CA THR A 102 2.80 1.29 0.44
C THR A 102 2.15 1.06 -0.92
N LEU A 103 2.49 -0.01 -1.65
CA LEU A 103 1.85 -0.32 -2.92
C LEU A 103 0.33 -0.50 -2.79
N CYS A 104 -0.14 -1.23 -1.77
CA CYS A 104 -1.57 -1.38 -1.51
C CYS A 104 -2.26 -0.03 -1.29
N HIS A 105 -1.67 0.84 -0.47
CA HIS A 105 -2.19 2.16 -0.16
C HIS A 105 -2.26 3.05 -1.43
N GLU A 106 -1.15 3.19 -2.15
CA GLU A 106 -1.06 4.03 -3.35
C GLU A 106 -1.98 3.52 -4.48
N ILE A 107 -2.04 2.20 -4.70
CA ILE A 107 -2.96 1.64 -5.71
C ILE A 107 -4.43 1.91 -5.33
N CYS A 108 -4.77 1.92 -4.03
CA CYS A 108 -6.12 2.25 -3.57
C CYS A 108 -6.49 3.71 -3.81
N HIS A 109 -5.55 4.66 -3.70
CA HIS A 109 -5.77 6.05 -4.13
C HIS A 109 -6.25 6.10 -5.59
N LYS A 110 -5.57 5.40 -6.49
CA LYS A 110 -5.98 5.33 -7.91
C LYS A 110 -7.34 4.64 -8.09
N TRP A 111 -7.62 3.58 -7.32
CA TRP A 111 -8.91 2.91 -7.36
C TRP A 111 -10.05 3.84 -6.92
N LEU A 112 -9.87 4.65 -5.87
CA LEU A 112 -10.85 5.65 -5.44
C LEU A 112 -11.06 6.72 -6.53
N GLN A 113 -9.98 7.22 -7.13
CA GLN A 113 -10.05 8.19 -8.23
C GLN A 113 -10.81 7.65 -9.44
N LYS A 114 -10.48 6.43 -9.91
CA LYS A 114 -11.14 5.78 -11.05
C LYS A 114 -12.66 5.69 -10.85
N ASN A 115 -13.10 5.46 -9.62
CA ASN A 115 -14.51 5.28 -9.26
C ASN A 115 -15.17 6.58 -8.78
N HIS A 116 -14.46 7.72 -8.82
CA HIS A 116 -14.96 9.04 -8.38
C HIS A 116 -15.42 9.06 -6.91
N LEU A 117 -14.64 8.43 -6.03
CA LEU A 117 -14.93 8.28 -4.59
C LEU A 117 -14.06 9.15 -3.68
N GLU A 118 -13.17 9.95 -4.25
CA GLU A 118 -12.23 10.79 -3.51
C GLU A 118 -12.96 11.82 -2.62
N LEU A 119 -12.39 12.09 -1.45
CA LEU A 119 -12.86 13.14 -0.55
C LEU A 119 -12.05 14.43 -0.75
N PRO A 120 -12.69 15.61 -0.64
CA PRO A 120 -12.03 16.89 -0.89
C PRO A 120 -10.99 17.28 0.17
N VAL A 121 -11.04 16.66 1.35
CA VAL A 121 -10.09 16.90 2.44
C VAL A 121 -9.05 15.80 2.42
N GLU A 122 -7.79 16.16 2.15
CA GLU A 122 -6.64 15.24 2.03
C GLU A 122 -6.60 14.22 3.16
N ARG A 123 -6.61 14.68 4.42
CA ARG A 123 -6.59 13.80 5.60
C ARG A 123 -7.75 12.80 5.64
N GLU A 124 -8.94 13.22 5.24
CA GLU A 124 -10.11 12.33 5.20
C GLU A 124 -9.99 11.31 4.06
N ASN A 125 -9.36 11.72 2.95
CA ASN A 125 -9.08 10.86 1.81
C ASN A 125 -8.01 9.80 2.13
N GLU A 126 -6.98 10.15 2.90
CA GLU A 126 -6.00 9.18 3.42
C GLU A 126 -6.68 8.11 4.29
N ILE A 127 -7.56 8.53 5.22
CA ILE A 127 -8.34 7.60 6.03
C ILE A 127 -9.25 6.73 5.16
N LEU A 128 -9.93 7.31 4.16
CA LEU A 128 -10.76 6.55 3.23
C LEU A 128 -9.91 5.54 2.45
N THR A 129 -8.71 5.90 2.05
CA THR A 129 -7.78 5.02 1.33
C THR A 129 -7.36 3.84 2.18
N ASP A 130 -6.97 4.06 3.44
CA ASP A 130 -6.66 2.98 4.36
C ASP A 130 -7.87 2.06 4.60
N ILE A 131 -9.09 2.61 4.75
CA ILE A 131 -10.30 1.80 4.86
C ILE A 131 -10.60 1.04 3.56
N ALA A 132 -10.33 1.65 2.40
CA ALA A 132 -10.48 1.01 1.09
C ALA A 132 -9.55 -0.19 0.95
N THR A 133 -8.33 -0.15 1.49
CA THR A 133 -7.45 -1.33 1.47
C THR A 133 -8.09 -2.53 2.19
N ILE A 134 -8.77 -2.29 3.32
CA ILE A 134 -9.47 -3.34 4.08
C ILE A 134 -10.69 -3.82 3.31
N PHE A 135 -11.51 -2.89 2.82
CA PHE A 135 -12.71 -3.16 2.03
C PHE A 135 -12.42 -4.00 0.78
N LEU A 136 -11.30 -3.75 0.12
CA LEU A 136 -10.85 -4.46 -1.08
C LEU A 136 -10.11 -5.78 -0.76
N GLY A 137 -9.95 -6.14 0.52
CA GLY A 137 -9.34 -7.41 0.92
C GLY A 137 -7.82 -7.40 1.11
N LEU A 138 -7.18 -6.23 1.06
CA LEU A 138 -5.73 -6.04 1.22
C LEU A 138 -5.28 -5.86 2.68
N GLY A 139 -6.22 -5.88 3.64
CA GLY A 139 -5.95 -5.57 5.05
C GLY A 139 -4.86 -6.43 5.72
N LYS A 140 -4.68 -7.70 5.30
CA LYS A 140 -3.58 -8.55 5.80
C LYS A 140 -2.21 -8.04 5.37
N VAL A 141 -2.09 -7.59 4.12
CA VAL A 141 -0.84 -7.04 3.57
C VAL A 141 -0.49 -5.73 4.30
N MET A 142 -1.50 -4.86 4.48
CA MET A 142 -1.35 -3.61 5.23
C MET A 142 -0.91 -3.86 6.68
N LEU A 143 -1.51 -4.85 7.36
CA LEU A 143 -1.14 -5.19 8.73
C LEU A 143 0.32 -5.64 8.83
N ASN A 144 0.80 -6.46 7.90
CA ASN A 144 2.18 -6.92 7.88
C ASN A 144 3.17 -5.76 7.71
N GLY A 145 2.84 -4.76 6.88
CA GLY A 145 3.67 -3.56 6.71
C GLY A 145 3.60 -2.55 7.86
N SER A 146 2.55 -2.59 8.69
CA SER A 146 2.34 -1.61 9.78
C SER A 146 3.35 -1.69 10.93
N LYS A 147 4.05 -2.83 11.07
CA LYS A 147 5.08 -3.05 12.09
C LYS A 147 6.19 -3.90 11.49
N THR A 148 7.14 -3.28 10.81
CA THR A 148 8.26 -3.98 10.17
C THR A 148 9.57 -3.72 10.89
N SER A 149 10.33 -4.80 11.10
CA SER A 149 11.70 -4.75 11.59
C SER A 149 12.57 -5.62 10.69
N ALA A 150 13.65 -5.05 10.17
CA ALA A 150 14.61 -5.73 9.33
C ALA A 150 15.80 -6.19 10.17
N VAL A 151 16.14 -7.48 10.08
CA VAL A 151 17.32 -8.04 10.75
C VAL A 151 18.35 -8.40 9.69
N LYS A 152 19.54 -7.77 9.76
CA LYS A 152 20.68 -8.09 8.91
C LYS A 152 21.74 -8.79 9.73
N GLU A 153 22.08 -10.03 9.34
CA GLU A 153 23.21 -10.76 9.91
C GLU A 153 24.42 -10.63 8.99
N LYS A 154 25.55 -10.23 9.55
CA LYS A 154 26.82 -10.14 8.85
C LYS A 154 27.85 -10.98 9.59
N MET A 155 28.37 -12.02 8.94
CA MET A 155 29.56 -12.71 9.43
C MET A 155 30.77 -11.78 9.31
N THR A 156 31.43 -11.53 10.43
CA THR A 156 32.73 -10.85 10.50
C THR A 156 33.78 -11.85 11.00
N SER A 157 35.06 -11.48 10.89
CA SER A 157 36.17 -12.26 11.46
C SER A 157 36.10 -12.45 12.98
N GLU A 158 35.23 -11.71 13.67
CA GLU A 158 35.03 -11.74 15.13
C GLU A 158 33.73 -12.47 15.54
N GLY A 159 32.95 -12.99 14.59
CA GLY A 159 31.68 -13.69 14.84
C GLY A 159 30.52 -13.16 13.98
N THR A 160 29.30 -13.60 14.28
CA THR A 160 28.08 -13.10 13.61
C THR A 160 27.62 -11.81 14.26
N ARG A 161 27.56 -10.71 13.49
CA ARG A 161 26.99 -9.43 13.93
C ARG A 161 25.58 -9.28 13.38
N THR A 162 24.59 -9.23 14.27
CA THR A 162 23.19 -8.98 13.94
C THR A 162 22.88 -7.50 14.11
N THR A 163 22.31 -6.86 13.09
CA THR A 163 21.84 -5.47 13.13
C THR A 163 20.34 -5.44 12.87
N THR A 164 19.57 -4.96 13.83
CA THR A 164 18.12 -4.77 13.71
C THR A 164 17.81 -3.31 13.39
N ARG A 165 16.98 -3.08 12.38
CA ARG A 165 16.40 -1.78 12.03
C ARG A 165 14.88 -1.88 12.11
N THR A 166 14.22 -0.80 12.48
CA THR A 166 12.76 -0.70 12.50
C THR A 166 12.38 0.53 11.69
N LEU A 167 11.32 0.42 10.89
CA LEU A 167 10.76 1.55 10.15
C LEU A 167 9.81 2.35 11.04
#